data_AF-A0A3B8RV65-F1
#
_entry.id   AF-A0A3B8RV65-F1
#
_cell.length_a   1.000
_cell.length_b   1.000
_cell.length_c   1.000
_cell.angle_alpha   90.00
_cell.angle_beta   90.00
_cell.angle_gamma   90.00
#
_symmetry.space_group_name_H-M   'P 1'
#
loop_
_entity.id
_entity.type
_entity.pdbx_description
1 polymer ?
#
loop_
_entity_poly.entity_id
_entity_poly.type
_entity_poly.pdbx_seq_one_letter_code
_entity_poly.pdbx_strand_id
1 'polypeptide(L)'
;SHNPNEWNALKLLNSTGQFMTPDENKIMLENLEASQETYSSWEKLGKLTYYQDGLQRHMEDVINMQFIEVDKIRKKKFRVLVDCVNGAGVYVIPDLLRKFGCEVIEMNCE
;
A
#
# COMPACT_ATOMS: atom_id res chain seq x y z
N SER A 1 -9.15 5.08 8.31
CA SER A 1 -7.78 4.51 8.15
C SER A 1 -7.02 4.62 9.45
N HIS A 2 -6.91 5.83 10.01
CA HIS A 2 -6.38 6.10 11.35
C HIS A 2 -7.49 6.14 12.41
N ASN A 3 -8.57 5.41 12.16
CA ASN A 3 -9.63 5.26 13.15
C ASN A 3 -9.08 4.43 14.32
N PRO A 4 -9.70 4.49 15.51
CA PRO A 4 -9.34 3.61 16.61
C PRO A 4 -9.42 2.11 16.23
N ASN A 5 -8.78 1.26 17.03
CA ASN A 5 -8.51 -0.15 16.69
C ASN A 5 -9.75 -1.00 16.40
N GLU A 6 -10.93 -0.61 16.90
CA GLU A 6 -12.17 -1.33 16.63
C GLU A 6 -12.69 -1.18 15.19
N TRP A 7 -12.11 -0.27 14.40
CA TRP A 7 -12.55 0.01 13.04
C TRP A 7 -11.69 -0.72 12.00
N ASN A 8 -12.36 -1.31 11.02
CA ASN A 8 -11.73 -1.80 9.79
C ASN A 8 -12.61 -1.46 8.58
N ALA A 9 -12.04 -1.43 7.37
CA ALA A 9 -12.75 -1.05 6.16
C ALA A 9 -12.14 -1.65 4.89
N LEU A 10 -12.95 -1.68 3.83
CA LEU A 10 -12.49 -1.97 2.47
C LEU A 10 -12.34 -0.66 1.70
N LYS A 11 -11.26 -0.55 0.93
CA LYS A 11 -11.05 0.52 -0.05
C LYS A 11 -10.94 -0.11 -1.42
N LEU A 12 -11.85 0.26 -2.30
CA LEU A 12 -11.89 -0.26 -3.67
C LEU A 12 -11.17 0.72 -4.61
N LEU A 13 -10.31 0.17 -5.45
CA LEU A 13 -9.51 0.92 -6.42
C LEU A 13 -9.94 0.54 -7.84
N ASN A 14 -9.87 1.49 -8.76
CA ASN A 14 -10.12 1.25 -10.18
C ASN A 14 -8.87 0.65 -10.86
N SER A 15 -8.97 0.40 -12.17
CA SER A 15 -7.92 -0.24 -12.97
C SER A 15 -6.63 0.57 -13.08
N THR A 16 -6.64 1.86 -12.75
CA THR A 16 -5.45 2.73 -12.73
C THR A 16 -4.78 2.79 -11.36
N GLY A 17 -5.31 2.05 -10.36
CA GLY A 17 -4.82 2.04 -8.99
C GLY A 17 -5.25 3.26 -8.16
N GLN A 18 -6.25 4.01 -8.63
CA GLN A 18 -6.81 5.16 -7.93
C GLN A 18 -8.11 4.79 -7.21
N PHE A 19 -8.57 5.65 -6.30
CA PHE A 19 -9.93 5.54 -5.79
C PHE A 19 -10.93 5.63 -6.93
N MET A 20 -12.00 4.82 -6.85
CA MET A 20 -13.11 4.93 -7.79
C MET A 20 -13.69 6.35 -7.76
N THR A 21 -13.96 6.87 -8.94
CA THR A 21 -14.73 8.10 -9.14
C THR A 21 -16.16 7.94 -8.61
N PRO A 22 -16.90 9.06 -8.39
CA PRO A 22 -18.29 8.98 -7.97
C PRO A 22 -19.16 8.13 -8.90
N ASP A 23 -18.94 8.21 -10.22
CA ASP A 23 -19.71 7.45 -11.21
C ASP A 23 -19.37 5.95 -11.17
N GLU A 24 -18.09 5.59 -11.06
CA GLU A 24 -17.66 4.20 -10.86
C GLU A 24 -18.22 3.62 -9.57
N ASN A 25 -18.25 4.41 -8.49
CA ASN A 25 -18.80 3.99 -7.20
C ASN A 25 -20.31 3.76 -7.29
N LYS A 26 -21.05 4.65 -7.97
CA LYS A 26 -22.49 4.49 -8.20
C LYS A 26 -22.79 3.16 -8.92
N ILE A 27 -22.05 2.86 -10.00
CA ILE A 27 -22.19 1.59 -10.73
C ILE A 27 -21.88 0.40 -9.82
N MET A 28 -20.82 0.49 -9.01
CA MET A 28 -20.43 -0.57 -8.07
C MET A 28 -21.54 -0.83 -7.03
N LEU A 29 -22.15 0.22 -6.48
CA LEU A 29 -23.28 0.10 -5.54
C LEU A 29 -24.53 -0.49 -6.21
N GLU A 30 -24.88 -0.03 -7.41
CA GLU A 30 -26.00 -0.59 -8.19
C GLU A 30 -25.80 -2.09 -8.44
N ASN A 31 -24.57 -2.52 -8.77
CA ASN A 31 -24.25 -3.93 -8.94
C ASN A 31 -24.32 -4.73 -7.63
N LEU A 32 -23.90 -4.14 -6.51
CA LEU A 32 -24.02 -4.77 -5.18
C LEU A 32 -25.50 -4.97 -4.81
N GLU A 33 -26.34 -3.94 -4.99
CA GLU A 33 -27.76 -4.00 -4.68
C GLU A 33 -28.54 -4.94 -5.61
N ALA A 34 -28.18 -4.95 -6.90
CA ALA A 34 -28.77 -5.84 -7.89
C ALA A 34 -28.22 -7.27 -7.82
N SER A 35 -27.15 -7.52 -7.07
CA SER A 35 -26.61 -8.86 -6.91
C SER A 35 -27.60 -9.74 -6.14
N GLN A 36 -28.42 -10.47 -6.89
CA GLN A 36 -29.06 -11.68 -6.37
C GLN A 36 -27.93 -12.62 -5.97
N GLU A 37 -28.05 -13.34 -4.85
CA GLU A 37 -27.07 -14.31 -4.27
C GLU A 37 -26.65 -15.43 -5.24
N THR A 38 -26.10 -15.06 -6.39
CA THR A 38 -25.85 -15.89 -7.55
C THR A 38 -24.38 -16.22 -7.52
N TYR A 39 -24.06 -17.21 -6.71
CA TYR A 39 -22.69 -17.68 -6.58
C TYR A 39 -22.25 -18.43 -7.83
N SER A 40 -20.98 -18.30 -8.18
CA SER A 40 -20.39 -19.14 -9.23
C SER A 40 -20.33 -20.59 -8.75
N SER A 41 -20.61 -21.52 -9.66
CA SER A 41 -20.43 -22.95 -9.40
C SER A 41 -18.95 -23.30 -9.20
N TRP A 42 -18.67 -24.42 -8.52
CA TRP A 42 -17.32 -24.79 -8.09
C TRP A 42 -16.34 -24.93 -9.28
N GLU A 43 -16.82 -25.33 -10.46
CA GLU A 43 -16.05 -25.47 -11.68
C GLU A 43 -15.74 -24.14 -12.39
N LYS A 44 -16.35 -23.03 -11.95
CA LYS A 44 -16.14 -21.67 -12.49
C LYS A 44 -15.35 -20.75 -11.56
N LEU A 45 -14.81 -21.27 -10.45
CA LEU A 45 -14.04 -20.47 -9.51
C LEU A 45 -12.75 -19.93 -10.15
N GLY A 46 -12.37 -18.72 -9.75
CA GLY A 46 -11.11 -18.11 -10.13
C GLY A 46 -9.90 -18.77 -9.45
N LYS A 47 -8.73 -18.15 -9.59
CA LYS A 47 -7.48 -18.61 -8.96
C LYS A 47 -6.99 -17.59 -7.95
N LEU A 48 -6.56 -18.07 -6.79
CA LEU A 48 -5.80 -17.28 -5.83
C LEU A 48 -4.31 -17.34 -6.22
N THR A 49 -3.71 -16.18 -6.44
CA THR A 49 -2.27 -16.05 -6.70
C THR A 49 -1.65 -15.11 -5.67
N TYR A 50 -0.46 -15.45 -5.20
CA TYR A 50 0.29 -14.62 -4.27
C TYR A 50 1.31 -13.79 -5.04
N TYR A 51 1.34 -12.49 -4.75
CA TYR A 51 2.33 -11.57 -5.31
C TYR A 51 3.23 -11.07 -4.19
N GLN A 52 4.36 -11.74 -3.99
CA GLN A 52 5.25 -11.52 -2.85
C GLN A 52 6.18 -10.31 -3.05
N ASP A 53 6.44 -9.93 -4.30
CA ASP A 53 7.42 -8.89 -4.64
C ASP A 53 6.84 -7.46 -4.60
N GLY A 54 5.57 -7.29 -4.26
CA GLY A 54 4.86 -6.01 -4.35
C GLY A 54 5.53 -4.89 -3.55
N LEU A 55 5.94 -5.17 -2.31
CA LEU A 55 6.62 -4.19 -1.45
C LEU A 55 8.01 -3.83 -1.98
N GLN A 56 8.79 -4.82 -2.40
CA GLN A 56 10.13 -4.59 -2.95
C GLN A 56 10.06 -3.73 -4.21
N ARG A 57 9.16 -4.07 -5.14
CA ARG A 57 8.97 -3.29 -6.38
C ARG A 57 8.51 -1.88 -6.09
N HIS A 58 7.55 -1.69 -5.18
CA HIS A 58 7.12 -0.36 -4.78
C HIS A 58 8.27 0.49 -4.23
N MET A 59 9.11 -0.09 -3.37
CA MET A 59 10.29 0.59 -2.82
C MET A 59 11.31 0.94 -3.92
N GLU A 60 11.56 0.04 -4.87
CA GLU A 60 12.44 0.28 -6.01
C GLU A 60 11.90 1.40 -6.91
N ASP A 61 10.61 1.39 -7.22
CA ASP A 61 9.96 2.43 -8.02
C ASP A 61 10.09 3.80 -7.34
N VAL A 62 9.88 3.88 -6.02
CA VAL A 62 10.06 5.11 -5.23
C VAL A 62 11.51 5.61 -5.30
N ILE A 63 12.49 4.74 -5.08
CA ILE A 63 13.91 5.12 -5.13
C ILE A 63 14.31 5.63 -6.52
N ASN A 64 13.71 5.07 -7.57
CA ASN A 64 13.99 5.42 -8.96
C ASN A 64 13.19 6.64 -9.47
N MET A 65 12.36 7.27 -8.62
CA MET A 65 11.62 8.47 -9.02
C MET A 65 12.57 9.61 -9.40
N GLN A 66 12.39 10.14 -10.61
CA GLN A 66 13.26 11.17 -11.20
C GLN A 66 13.44 12.45 -10.37
N PHE A 67 12.51 12.73 -9.45
CA PHE A 67 12.53 13.90 -8.58
C PHE A 67 13.23 13.66 -7.23
N ILE A 68 13.73 12.44 -6.97
CA ILE A 68 14.46 12.10 -5.74
C ILE A 68 15.97 12.07 -6.04
N GLU A 69 16.72 12.99 -5.45
CA GLU A 69 18.17 13.06 -5.59
C GLU A 69 18.89 12.10 -4.63
N VAL A 70 18.75 10.79 -4.86
CA VAL A 70 19.24 9.72 -3.98
C VAL A 70 20.70 9.89 -3.55
N ASP A 71 21.58 10.24 -4.49
CA ASP A 71 23.00 10.42 -4.19
C ASP A 71 23.27 11.62 -3.27
N LYS A 72 22.49 12.70 -3.39
CA LYS A 72 22.60 13.84 -2.46
C LYS A 72 22.14 13.43 -1.06
N ILE A 73 21.06 12.65 -0.95
CA ILE A 73 20.55 12.16 0.34
C ILE A 73 21.59 11.26 1.01
N ARG A 74 22.15 10.28 0.28
CA ARG A 74 23.19 9.37 0.78
C ARG A 74 24.43 10.11 1.26
N LYS A 75 24.87 11.15 0.54
CA LYS A 75 26.04 11.96 0.94
C LYS A 75 25.84 12.70 2.26
N LYS A 76 24.59 13.05 2.60
CA LYS A 76 24.27 13.76 3.84
C LYS A 76 24.26 12.87 5.07
N LYS A 77 24.06 11.56 4.90
CA LYS A 77 24.02 10.57 6.00
C LYS A 77 23.07 11.03 7.12
N PHE A 78 21.82 11.33 6.74
CA PHE A 78 20.84 11.79 7.70
C PHE A 78 20.62 10.76 8.80
N ARG A 79 20.44 11.24 10.03
CA ARG A 79 19.93 10.45 11.14
C ARG A 79 18.45 10.74 11.29
N VAL A 80 17.61 9.72 11.12
CA VAL A 80 16.16 9.85 11.00
C VAL A 80 15.50 8.98 12.05
N LEU A 81 14.68 9.58 12.91
CA LEU A 81 13.71 8.84 13.71
C LEU A 81 12.43 8.65 12.88
N VAL A 82 11.94 7.42 12.81
CA VAL A 82 10.66 7.09 12.18
C VAL A 82 9.74 6.40 13.18
N ASP A 83 8.51 6.90 13.27
CA ASP A 83 7.42 6.26 13.99
C ASP A 83 6.41 5.68 12.98
N CYS A 84 6.31 4.34 12.90
CA CYS A 84 5.38 3.68 11.98
C CYS A 84 4.01 3.38 12.59
N VAL A 85 3.77 3.82 13.84
CA VAL A 85 2.52 3.66 14.59
C VAL A 85 1.95 2.23 14.61
N ASN A 86 2.82 1.21 14.57
CA ASN A 86 2.47 -0.21 14.43
C ASN A 86 1.59 -0.51 13.21
N GLY A 87 1.68 0.34 12.18
CA GLY A 87 0.87 0.27 10.97
C GLY A 87 1.58 -0.44 9.82
N ALA A 88 0.90 -0.53 8.67
CA ALA A 88 1.45 -1.20 7.48
C ALA A 88 2.77 -0.59 6.95
N GLY A 89 3.12 0.64 7.35
CA GLY A 89 4.38 1.28 6.98
C GLY A 89 5.63 0.55 7.52
N VAL A 90 5.48 -0.23 8.59
CA VAL A 90 6.56 -1.03 9.21
C VAL A 90 7.29 -1.89 8.19
N TYR A 91 6.56 -2.49 7.26
CA TYR A 91 7.11 -3.44 6.29
C TYR A 91 7.99 -2.80 5.19
N VAL A 92 8.08 -1.45 5.12
CA VAL A 92 8.79 -0.80 4.00
C VAL A 92 9.54 0.47 4.38
N ILE A 93 9.04 1.29 5.30
CA ILE A 93 9.60 2.63 5.54
C ILE A 93 11.01 2.58 6.16
N PRO A 94 11.30 1.79 7.20
CA PRO A 94 12.66 1.71 7.76
C PRO A 94 13.68 1.28 6.70
N ASP A 95 13.35 0.31 5.87
CA ASP A 95 14.24 -0.20 4.82
C ASP A 95 14.42 0.80 3.67
N LEU A 96 13.37 1.51 3.27
CA LEU A 96 13.46 2.60 2.30
C LEU A 96 14.42 3.69 2.79
N LEU A 97 14.31 4.11 4.05
CA LEU A 97 15.20 5.12 4.65
C LEU A 97 16.66 4.62 4.70
N ARG A 98 16.88 3.35 5.04
CA ARG A 98 18.22 2.73 4.98
C ARG A 98 18.77 2.73 3.55
N LYS A 99 17.95 2.43 2.54
CA LYS A 99 18.36 2.49 1.12
C LYS A 99 18.69 3.91 0.65
N PHE A 100 18.10 4.93 1.25
CA PHE A 100 18.50 6.34 1.09
C PHE A 100 19.80 6.69 1.83
N GLY A 101 20.41 5.76 2.56
CA GLY A 101 21.67 5.95 3.27
C GLY A 101 21.52 6.64 4.63
N CYS A 102 20.31 6.62 5.21
CA CYS A 102 20.04 7.18 6.52
C CYS A 102 20.45 6.21 7.64
N GLU A 103 20.90 6.76 8.76
CA GLU A 103 20.88 6.07 10.06
C GLU A 103 19.45 6.15 10.60
N VAL A 104 18.80 5.01 10.83
CA VAL A 104 17.37 4.95 11.19
C VAL A 104 17.22 4.57 12.66
N ILE A 105 16.46 5.37 13.40
CA ILE A 105 15.97 5.07 14.75
C ILE A 105 14.49 4.74 14.60
N GLU A 106 14.09 3.54 15.00
CA GLU A 106 12.72 3.07 14.87
C GLU A 106 11.94 3.28 16.17
N MET A 107 10.67 3.61 16.02
CA MET A 107 9.69 3.75 17.11
C MET A 107 8.36 3.17 16.63
N ASN A 108 7.72 2.30 17.42
CA ASN A 108 6.46 1.63 17.05
C ASN A 108 6.54 1.03 15.62
N CYS A 109 7.65 0.33 15.34
CA CYS A 109 7.92 -0.29 14.05
C CYS A 109 7.83 -1.82 14.11
N GLU A 110 7.04 -2.36 15.03
CA GLU A 110 6.81 -3.79 15.21
C GLU A 110 5.67 -4.34 14.34
#